data_AF-A0A7C4MPJ9-F1
#
_entry.id   AF-A0A7C4MPJ9-F1
#
_cell.length_a   1.000
_cell.length_b   1.000
_cell.length_c   1.000
_cell.angle_alpha   90.00
_cell.angle_beta   90.00
_cell.angle_gamma   90.00
#
_symmetry.space_group_name_H-M   'P 1'
#
loop_
_entity.id
_entity.type
_entity.pdbx_description
1 polymer ?
#
loop_
_entity_poly.entity_id
_entity_poly.type
_entity_poly.pdbx_seq_one_letter_code
_entity_poly.pdbx_strand_id
1 'polypeptide(L)'
;MNPLLHPLKSGILDERIKPFRLVKYFTISSLIVILAGAILLSVLNIHWAKSLHMKKSEDYALALIENLNHQIFLQFVIPIMLKYGKIELSNPEQFDRMDTIVRNTLHSFKVDMVTIYDISDIISYSFDRELVGKRHLGGPGFEYALSGTTTSRQ
;
A
#
# COMPACT_ATOMS: atom_id res chain seq x y z
N MET A 1 34.73 1.26 -92.48
CA MET A 1 35.44 0.75 -91.29
C MET A 1 34.79 1.38 -90.06
N ASN A 2 34.33 0.54 -89.12
CA ASN A 2 33.79 0.86 -87.77
C ASN A 2 34.84 1.63 -86.91
N PRO A 3 34.60 2.10 -85.65
CA PRO A 3 33.36 2.35 -84.89
C PRO A 3 33.31 3.67 -84.04
N LEU A 4 32.10 4.00 -83.58
CA LEU A 4 31.66 4.37 -82.21
C LEU A 4 32.42 5.45 -81.39
N LEU A 5 31.67 6.48 -80.96
CA LEU A 5 31.58 6.86 -79.54
C LEU A 5 30.13 7.32 -79.22
N HIS A 6 29.48 6.55 -78.36
CA HIS A 6 28.13 6.75 -77.82
C HIS A 6 28.23 7.51 -76.48
N PRO A 7 27.27 8.38 -76.10
CA PRO A 7 27.36 9.12 -74.85
C PRO A 7 27.18 8.19 -73.63
N LEU A 8 28.02 8.39 -72.61
CA LEU A 8 27.96 7.72 -71.32
C LEU A 8 26.59 8.01 -70.65
N LYS A 9 25.77 6.97 -70.59
CA LYS A 9 24.46 6.92 -69.93
C LYS A 9 24.63 7.15 -68.43
N SER A 10 24.09 8.26 -67.93
CA SER A 10 23.96 8.62 -66.51
C SER A 10 22.95 7.70 -65.81
N GLY A 11 23.39 6.49 -65.44
CA GLY A 11 22.50 5.50 -64.84
C GLY A 11 23.26 4.51 -63.97
N ILE A 12 24.04 5.00 -63.00
CA ILE A 12 24.33 4.17 -61.82
C ILE A 12 23.18 4.43 -60.86
N LEU A 13 22.19 3.57 -61.05
CA LEU A 13 20.98 3.45 -60.27
C LEU A 13 21.35 3.29 -58.79
N ASP A 14 20.83 4.21 -57.98
CA ASP A 14 20.31 4.01 -56.63
C ASP A 14 20.32 2.51 -56.20
N GLU A 15 21.48 2.01 -55.75
CA GLU A 15 21.64 0.65 -55.24
C GLU A 15 21.05 0.63 -53.83
N ARG A 16 19.72 0.74 -53.78
CA ARG A 16 18.92 0.57 -52.58
C ARG A 16 19.10 -0.87 -52.15
N ILE A 17 20.03 -1.10 -51.21
CA ILE A 17 20.17 -2.34 -50.45
C ILE A 17 18.80 -2.65 -49.88
N LYS A 18 18.03 -3.48 -50.58
CA LYS A 18 16.65 -3.78 -50.24
C LYS A 18 16.74 -4.68 -49.01
N PRO A 19 16.32 -4.22 -47.81
CA PRO A 19 16.47 -5.04 -46.62
C PRO A 19 15.78 -6.38 -46.86
N PHE A 20 16.56 -7.46 -46.73
CA PHE A 20 16.12 -8.82 -47.00
C PHE A 20 14.79 -9.06 -46.30
N ARG A 21 13.74 -9.44 -47.05
CA ARG A 21 12.35 -9.54 -46.55
C ARG A 21 12.26 -10.45 -45.31
N LEU A 22 13.16 -11.42 -45.20
CA LEU A 22 13.28 -12.33 -44.06
C LEU A 22 13.51 -11.59 -42.73
N VAL A 23 14.34 -10.54 -42.72
CA VAL A 23 14.62 -9.74 -41.51
C VAL A 23 13.36 -9.02 -41.05
N LYS A 24 12.54 -8.48 -41.97
CA LYS A 24 11.28 -7.81 -41.62
C LYS A 24 10.29 -8.77 -40.93
N TYR A 25 10.11 -9.97 -41.48
CA TYR A 25 9.21 -10.96 -40.87
C TYR A 25 9.75 -11.45 -39.53
N PHE A 26 11.05 -11.68 -39.42
CA PHE A 26 11.69 -12.10 -38.17
C PHE A 26 11.59 -11.05 -37.07
N THR A 27 11.79 -9.77 -37.38
CA THR A 27 11.69 -8.69 -36.39
C THR A 27 10.25 -8.47 -35.92
N ILE A 28 9.26 -8.54 -36.81
CA ILE A 28 7.85 -8.38 -36.41
C ILE A 28 7.37 -9.58 -35.61
N SER A 29 7.70 -10.81 -36.03
CA SER A 29 7.30 -12.00 -35.29
C SER A 29 7.98 -12.10 -33.93
N SER A 30 9.28 -11.78 -33.83
CA SER A 30 9.99 -11.75 -32.56
C SER A 30 9.45 -10.68 -31.62
N LEU A 31 9.09 -9.51 -32.15
CA LEU A 31 8.44 -8.46 -31.35
C LEU A 31 7.11 -8.93 -30.77
N ILE A 32 6.27 -9.60 -31.56
CA ILE A 32 4.99 -10.16 -31.09
C ILE A 32 5.23 -11.20 -30.00
N VAL A 33 6.19 -12.12 -30.19
CA VAL A 33 6.51 -13.16 -29.21
C VAL A 33 7.03 -12.56 -27.91
N ILE A 34 7.94 -11.59 -27.98
CA ILE A 34 8.48 -10.89 -26.81
C ILE A 34 7.36 -10.16 -26.08
N LEU A 35 6.50 -9.45 -26.81
CA LEU A 35 5.41 -8.66 -26.23
C LEU A 35 4.35 -9.56 -25.59
N ALA A 36 4.00 -10.67 -26.23
CA ALA A 36 3.11 -11.68 -25.66
C ALA A 36 3.71 -12.33 -24.41
N GLY A 37 5.01 -12.66 -24.45
CA GLY A 37 5.74 -13.19 -23.29
C GLY A 37 5.78 -12.20 -22.12
N ALA A 38 6.03 -10.92 -22.40
CA ALA A 38 6.02 -9.86 -21.38
C ALA A 38 4.64 -9.67 -20.76
N ILE A 39 3.57 -9.71 -21.56
CA ILE A 39 2.18 -9.61 -21.06
C ILE A 39 1.84 -10.83 -20.19
N LEU A 40 2.16 -12.05 -20.64
CA LEU A 40 1.91 -13.27 -19.87
C LEU A 40 2.66 -13.23 -18.53
N LEU A 41 3.95 -12.91 -18.56
CA LEU A 41 4.76 -12.76 -17.35
C LEU A 41 4.20 -11.67 -16.42
N SER A 42 3.74 -10.55 -16.97
CA SER A 42 3.13 -9.46 -16.21
C SER A 42 1.86 -9.92 -15.49
N VAL A 43 0.93 -10.57 -16.19
CA VAL A 43 -0.33 -11.05 -15.62
C VAL A 43 -0.07 -12.07 -14.51
N LEU A 44 0.82 -13.04 -14.74
CA LEU A 44 1.18 -14.00 -13.69
C LEU A 44 1.74 -13.26 -12.46
N ASN A 45 2.72 -12.38 -12.64
CA ASN A 45 3.30 -11.62 -11.52
C ASN A 45 2.25 -10.83 -10.73
N ILE A 46 1.28 -10.18 -11.41
CA ILE A 46 0.23 -9.40 -10.76
C ILE A 46 -0.65 -10.28 -9.85
N HIS A 47 -1.02 -11.49 -10.29
CA HIS A 47 -1.88 -12.38 -9.50
C HIS A 47 -1.21 -12.84 -8.19
N TRP A 48 0.09 -13.19 -8.23
CA TRP A 48 0.84 -13.60 -7.04
C TRP A 48 1.21 -12.42 -6.14
N ALA A 49 1.61 -11.29 -6.73
CA ALA A 49 1.98 -10.10 -5.98
C ALA A 49 0.77 -9.52 -5.23
N LYS A 50 -0.41 -9.45 -5.87
CA LYS A 50 -1.60 -8.85 -5.25
C LYS A 50 -2.08 -9.61 -4.01
N SER A 51 -2.13 -10.95 -4.09
CA SER A 51 -2.56 -11.79 -2.95
C SER A 51 -1.56 -11.75 -1.80
N LEU A 52 -0.25 -11.76 -2.11
CA LEU A 52 0.79 -11.64 -1.10
C LEU A 52 0.80 -10.27 -0.42
N HIS A 53 0.63 -9.18 -1.19
CA HIS A 53 0.59 -7.82 -0.64
C HIS A 53 -0.63 -7.61 0.28
N MET A 54 -1.80 -8.10 -0.12
CA MET A 54 -3.01 -7.96 0.70
C MET A 54 -2.89 -8.71 2.02
N LYS A 55 -2.51 -9.99 1.96
CA LYS A 55 -2.34 -10.81 3.16
C LYS A 55 -1.29 -10.24 4.11
N LYS A 56 -0.17 -9.79 3.55
CA LYS A 56 0.89 -9.13 4.32
C LYS A 56 0.38 -7.84 4.99
N SER A 57 -0.48 -7.05 4.33
CA SER A 57 -1.10 -5.87 4.92
C SER A 57 -2.04 -6.20 6.10
N GLU A 58 -2.81 -7.28 5.99
CA GLU A 58 -3.70 -7.75 7.06
C GLU A 58 -2.89 -8.20 8.29
N ASP A 59 -1.91 -9.09 8.09
CA ASP A 59 -1.04 -9.59 9.15
C ASP A 59 -0.29 -8.44 9.84
N TYR A 60 0.13 -7.42 9.07
CA TYR A 60 0.69 -6.22 9.62
C TYR A 60 -0.31 -5.43 10.47
N ALA A 61 -1.52 -5.16 9.98
CA ALA A 61 -2.53 -4.43 10.76
C ALA A 61 -2.84 -5.13 12.09
N LEU A 62 -2.92 -6.47 12.08
CA LEU A 62 -3.12 -7.27 13.29
C LEU A 62 -1.97 -7.13 14.28
N ALA A 63 -0.72 -7.32 13.82
CA ALA A 63 0.46 -7.19 14.67
C ALA A 63 0.61 -5.77 15.25
N LEU A 64 0.23 -4.75 14.49
CA LEU A 64 0.22 -3.36 14.95
C LEU A 64 -0.77 -3.12 16.07
N ILE A 65 -2.01 -3.60 15.91
CA ILE A 65 -3.05 -3.47 16.93
C ILE A 65 -2.67 -4.24 18.19
N GLU A 66 -2.10 -5.44 18.05
CA GLU A 66 -1.64 -6.25 19.19
C GLU A 66 -0.53 -5.53 19.97
N ASN A 67 0.48 -5.01 19.27
CA ASN A 67 1.58 -4.26 19.87
C ASN A 67 1.07 -2.97 20.55
N LEU A 68 0.13 -2.26 19.93
CA LEU A 68 -0.48 -1.06 20.48
C LEU A 68 -1.27 -1.37 21.76
N ASN A 69 -2.15 -2.37 21.73
CA ASN A 69 -2.94 -2.78 22.89
C ASN A 69 -2.04 -3.19 24.04
N HIS A 70 -0.99 -3.96 23.76
CA HIS A 70 -0.02 -4.39 24.78
C HIS A 70 0.68 -3.18 25.43
N GLN A 71 1.15 -2.22 24.63
CA GLN A 71 1.82 -1.03 25.13
C GLN A 71 0.90 -0.13 25.94
N ILE A 72 -0.34 0.09 25.48
CA ILE A 72 -1.36 0.83 26.24
C ILE A 72 -1.64 0.13 27.57
N PHE A 73 -1.85 -1.18 27.57
CA PHE A 73 -2.21 -1.90 28.79
C PHE A 73 -1.10 -1.82 29.85
N LEU A 74 0.14 -2.12 29.45
CA LEU A 74 1.26 -2.15 30.40
C LEU A 74 1.76 -0.76 30.80
N GLN A 75 1.86 0.17 29.86
CA GLN A 75 2.51 1.46 30.10
C GLN A 75 1.54 2.58 30.48
N PHE A 76 0.25 2.40 30.22
CA PHE A 76 -0.81 3.34 30.58
C PHE A 76 -1.79 2.76 31.60
N VAL A 77 -2.53 1.70 31.27
CA VAL A 77 -3.65 1.20 32.10
C VAL A 77 -3.18 0.80 33.50
N ILE A 78 -2.20 -0.10 33.61
CA ILE A 78 -1.71 -0.58 34.92
C ILE A 78 -1.19 0.59 35.78
N PRO A 79 -0.26 1.45 35.30
CA PRO A 79 0.28 2.55 36.11
C PRO A 79 -0.76 3.59 36.52
N ILE A 80 -1.70 3.92 35.63
CA ILE A 80 -2.75 4.91 35.91
C ILE A 80 -3.75 4.36 36.92
N MET A 81 -4.17 3.10 36.78
CA MET A 81 -5.05 2.47 37.76
C MET A 81 -4.41 2.38 39.14
N LEU A 82 -3.11 2.07 39.23
CA LEU A 82 -2.39 2.04 40.51
C LEU A 82 -2.21 3.43 41.14
N LYS A 83 -1.95 4.48 40.33
CA LYS A 83 -1.69 5.84 40.83
C LYS A 83 -2.97 6.62 41.16
N TYR A 84 -4.02 6.48 40.34
CA TYR A 84 -5.24 7.31 40.42
C TYR A 84 -6.52 6.53 40.74
N GLY A 85 -6.51 5.19 40.64
CA GLY A 85 -7.68 4.35 40.84
C GLY A 85 -8.73 4.38 39.72
N LYS A 86 -8.57 5.28 38.74
CA LYS A 86 -9.45 5.42 37.57
C LYS A 86 -8.69 5.97 36.36
N ILE A 87 -9.17 5.59 35.18
CA ILE A 87 -8.76 6.19 33.91
C ILE A 87 -9.72 7.32 33.59
N GLU A 88 -9.17 8.51 33.41
CA GLU A 88 -9.90 9.74 33.11
C GLU A 88 -9.09 10.55 32.11
N LEU A 89 -9.30 10.32 30.80
CA LEU A 89 -8.54 10.97 29.72
C LEU A 89 -8.90 12.45 29.53
N SER A 90 -9.90 12.97 30.25
CA SER A 90 -10.09 14.42 30.42
C SER A 90 -8.99 15.04 31.31
N ASN A 91 -8.28 14.25 32.10
CA ASN A 91 -7.09 14.69 32.83
C ASN A 91 -5.90 14.85 31.86
N PRO A 92 -5.27 16.03 31.77
CA PRO A 92 -4.18 16.28 30.82
C PRO A 92 -2.97 15.36 31.01
N GLU A 93 -2.59 15.03 32.25
CA GLU A 93 -1.42 14.16 32.52
C GLU A 93 -1.66 12.74 32.01
N GLN A 94 -2.88 12.21 32.20
CA GLN A 94 -3.25 10.91 31.67
C GLN A 94 -3.30 10.95 30.14
N PHE A 95 -3.90 11.99 29.56
CA PHE A 95 -3.97 12.15 28.11
C PHE A 95 -2.59 12.21 27.47
N ASP A 96 -1.69 13.08 27.95
CA ASP A 96 -0.36 13.26 27.37
C ASP A 96 0.48 11.99 27.47
N ARG A 97 0.30 11.21 28.54
CA ARG A 97 0.96 9.91 28.68
C ARG A 97 0.42 8.90 27.68
N MET A 98 -0.90 8.80 27.52
CA MET A 98 -1.52 7.94 26.51
C MET A 98 -1.05 8.35 25.11
N ASP A 99 -1.08 9.64 24.80
CA ASP A 99 -0.68 10.20 23.51
C ASP A 99 0.77 9.87 23.17
N THR A 100 1.67 10.03 24.14
CA THR A 100 3.08 9.67 23.99
C THR A 100 3.25 8.18 23.69
N ILE A 101 2.54 7.30 24.41
CA ILE A 101 2.61 5.85 24.20
C ILE A 101 2.10 5.53 22.79
N VAL A 102 0.90 5.97 22.44
CA VAL A 102 0.28 5.65 21.14
C VAL A 102 1.13 6.17 19.98
N ARG A 103 1.61 7.42 20.05
CA ARG A 103 2.48 7.98 19.00
C ARG A 103 3.78 7.22 18.89
N ASN A 104 4.44 6.88 20.00
CA ASN A 104 5.69 6.12 19.97
C ASN A 104 5.48 4.71 19.43
N THR A 105 4.39 4.04 19.79
CA THR A 105 4.06 2.72 19.24
C THR A 105 3.83 2.78 17.74
N LEU A 106 3.19 3.84 17.25
CA LEU A 106 2.78 3.97 15.85
C LEU A 106 3.78 4.70 14.94
N HIS A 107 4.79 5.37 15.51
CA HIS A 107 5.69 6.28 14.78
C HIS A 107 6.38 5.63 13.56
N SER A 108 6.88 4.40 13.69
CA SER A 108 7.55 3.69 12.59
C SER A 108 6.60 3.19 11.50
N PHE A 109 5.30 3.24 11.73
CA PHE A 109 4.29 2.58 10.91
C PHE A 109 3.50 3.52 10.01
N LYS A 110 3.83 4.82 10.02
CA LYS A 110 3.21 5.86 9.17
C LYS A 110 1.68 5.81 9.20
N VAL A 111 1.11 5.61 10.39
CA VAL A 111 -0.34 5.62 10.59
C VAL A 111 -0.80 7.08 10.58
N ASP A 112 -1.66 7.44 9.63
CA ASP A 112 -2.17 8.80 9.48
C ASP A 112 -3.19 9.17 10.56
N MET A 113 -4.03 8.21 10.96
CA MET A 113 -5.10 8.40 11.94
C MET A 113 -5.27 7.16 12.81
N VAL A 114 -5.51 7.39 14.10
CA VAL A 114 -5.99 6.36 15.03
C VAL A 114 -7.10 6.96 15.87
N THR A 115 -8.12 6.17 16.15
CA THR A 115 -9.22 6.53 17.07
C THR A 115 -9.54 5.31 17.91
N ILE A 116 -9.56 5.48 19.23
CA ILE A 116 -9.84 4.44 20.21
C ILE A 116 -11.18 4.77 20.85
N TYR A 117 -12.09 3.82 20.79
CA TYR A 117 -13.43 3.91 21.37
C TYR A 117 -13.47 3.20 22.72
N ASP A 118 -14.25 3.73 23.66
CA ASP A 118 -14.71 2.92 24.79
C ASP A 118 -15.88 2.02 24.37
N ILE A 119 -16.31 1.14 25.27
CA ILE A 119 -17.43 0.23 25.06
C ILE A 119 -18.80 0.92 24.90
N SER A 120 -18.88 2.23 25.11
CA SER A 120 -20.10 3.05 25.01
C SER A 120 -20.14 3.91 23.74
N ASP A 121 -19.32 3.56 22.73
CA ASP A 121 -19.16 4.31 21.47
C ASP A 121 -18.76 5.77 21.68
N ILE A 122 -17.90 6.02 22.67
CA ILE A 122 -17.28 7.32 22.93
C ILE A 122 -15.81 7.25 22.53
N ILE A 123 -15.34 8.25 21.78
CA ILE A 123 -13.93 8.37 21.43
C ILE A 123 -13.13 8.70 22.70
N SER A 124 -12.41 7.70 23.20
CA SER A 124 -11.52 7.83 24.36
C SER A 124 -10.21 8.52 23.99
N TYR A 125 -9.69 8.25 22.79
CA TYR A 125 -8.45 8.84 22.29
C TYR A 125 -8.48 8.96 20.77
N SER A 126 -7.86 9.99 20.20
CA SER A 126 -7.66 10.11 18.75
C SER A 126 -6.44 10.98 18.45
N PHE A 127 -5.82 10.76 17.29
CA PHE A 127 -4.82 11.70 16.76
C PHE A 127 -5.41 13.07 16.45
N ASP A 128 -6.70 13.14 16.15
CA ASP A 128 -7.45 14.39 16.13
C ASP A 128 -8.07 14.62 17.51
N ARG A 129 -7.48 15.54 18.27
CA ARG A 129 -7.91 15.87 19.62
C ARG A 129 -9.34 16.42 19.68
N GLU A 130 -9.84 17.02 18.60
CA GLU A 130 -11.20 17.54 18.53
C GLU A 130 -12.25 16.43 18.48
N LEU A 131 -11.85 15.19 18.21
CA LEU A 131 -12.75 14.03 18.21
C LEU A 131 -12.93 13.42 19.60
N VAL A 132 -12.02 13.67 20.53
CA VAL A 132 -12.06 13.07 21.87
C VAL A 132 -13.34 13.49 22.61
N GLY A 133 -14.05 12.51 23.17
CA GLY A 133 -15.33 12.69 23.87
C GLY A 133 -16.55 12.76 22.95
N LYS A 134 -16.39 12.79 21.63
CA LYS A 134 -17.52 12.66 20.70
C LYS A 134 -18.08 11.23 20.74
N ARG A 135 -19.38 11.11 20.46
CA ARG A 135 -20.13 9.85 20.54
C ARG A 135 -20.70 9.46 19.18
N HIS A 136 -21.00 8.18 18.99
CA HIS A 136 -21.71 7.67 17.81
C HIS A 136 -21.00 7.91 16.48
N LEU A 137 -19.67 7.89 16.50
CA LEU A 137 -18.82 8.04 15.32
C LEU A 137 -18.16 6.72 14.89
N GLY A 138 -18.31 5.63 15.66
CA GLY A 138 -17.67 4.35 15.41
C GLY A 138 -18.27 3.56 14.23
N GLY A 139 -19.54 3.78 13.92
CA GLY A 139 -20.23 3.13 12.80
C GLY A 139 -20.18 1.59 12.86
N PRO A 140 -20.28 0.89 11.71
CA PRO A 140 -20.25 -0.58 11.70
C PRO A 140 -18.95 -1.19 12.24
N GLY A 141 -17.82 -0.49 12.10
CA GLY A 141 -16.52 -0.94 12.60
C GLY A 141 -16.49 -1.10 14.12
N PHE A 142 -17.18 -0.21 14.83
CA PHE A 142 -17.33 -0.30 16.29
C PHE A 142 -18.12 -1.54 16.72
N GLU A 143 -19.25 -1.81 16.07
CA GLU A 143 -20.07 -3.00 16.35
C GLU A 143 -19.28 -4.31 16.15
N TYR A 144 -18.49 -4.40 15.07
CA TYR A 144 -17.60 -5.55 14.86
C TYR A 144 -16.51 -5.65 15.94
N ALA A 145 -15.94 -4.54 16.38
CA ALA A 145 -14.93 -4.54 17.42
C ALA A 145 -15.49 -4.99 18.78
N LEU A 146 -16.73 -4.62 19.12
CA LEU A 146 -17.43 -5.10 20.31
C LEU A 146 -17.62 -6.63 20.29
N SER A 147 -17.84 -7.23 19.13
CA SER A 147 -17.89 -8.69 18.96
C SER A 147 -16.51 -9.35 18.82
N GLY A 148 -15.42 -8.60 19.05
CA GLY A 148 -14.05 -9.11 18.92
C GLY A 148 -13.63 -9.44 17.49
N THR A 149 -14.30 -8.85 16.50
CA THR A 149 -14.11 -9.14 15.07
C THR A 149 -13.39 -7.97 14.39
N THR A 150 -12.40 -8.27 13.53
CA THR A 150 -11.66 -7.24 12.78
C THR A 150 -12.26 -7.03 11.39
N THR A 151 -12.32 -5.78 10.94
CA THR A 151 -12.81 -5.43 9.59
C THR A 151 -11.74 -5.62 8.51
N SER A 152 -10.47 -5.77 8.88
CA SER A 152 -9.36 -5.99 7.94
C SER A 152 -9.44 -7.31 7.16
N ARG A 153 -10.30 -8.24 7.60
CA ARG A 153 -10.54 -9.55 6.98
C ARG A 153 -11.62 -9.55 5.90
N GLN A 154 -12.31 -8.43 5.68
CA GLN A 154 -13.42 -8.31 4.73
C GLN A 154 -12.98 -7.81 3.36
#